data_AF-A0A2V9WD16-F1
#
_entry.id   AF-A0A2V9WD16-F1
#
_cell.length_a   1.000
_cell.length_b   1.000
_cell.length_c   1.000
_cell.angle_alpha   90.00
_cell.angle_beta   90.00
_cell.angle_gamma   90.00
#
_symmetry.space_group_name_H-M   'P 1'
#
loop_
_entity.id
_entity.type
_entity.pdbx_description
1 polymer ?
#
loop_
_entity_poly.entity_id
_entity_poly.type
_entity_poly.pdbx_seq_one_letter_code
_entity_poly.pdbx_strand_id
1 'polypeptide(L)' 'ESIVIEFGTSREVLFACHTPLEFGDDLRLRNSDSSFDVAVAVVAVQYQPGNTVVAARFRGEVPNWIVKP' A
#
# COMPACT_ATOMS: atom_id res chain seq x y z
N GLU A 1 -9.58 -6.85 -0.51
CA GLU A 1 -9.97 -5.79 0.44
C GLU A 1 -9.89 -4.45 -0.28
N SER A 2 -10.77 -3.48 0.01
CA SER A 2 -10.63 -2.11 -0.49
C SER A 2 -9.93 -1.30 0.58
N ILE A 3 -8.77 -0.74 0.27
CA ILE A 3 -7.96 0.03 1.21
C ILE A 3 -7.91 1.50 0.79
N VAL A 4 -7.78 2.38 1.76
CA VAL A 4 -7.51 3.81 1.52
C VAL A 4 -6.04 4.05 1.83
N ILE A 5 -5.32 4.65 0.88
CA ILE A 5 -3.97 5.16 1.14
C ILE A 5 -4.14 6.43 1.98
N GLU A 6 -3.75 6.34 3.25
CA GLU A 6 -3.88 7.46 4.20
C GLU A 6 -2.79 8.50 3.96
N PHE A 7 -1.57 8.01 3.64
CA PHE A 7 -0.43 8.84 3.28
C PHE A 7 0.37 8.18 2.17
N GLY A 8 0.89 8.99 1.26
CA GLY A 8 1.73 8.52 0.17
C GLY A 8 2.85 9.50 -0.13
N THR A 9 3.94 8.95 -0.64
CA THR A 9 5.03 9.67 -1.30
C THR A 9 5.24 9.06 -2.69
N SER A 10 6.23 9.54 -3.43
CA SER A 10 6.66 8.89 -4.68
C SER A 10 7.31 7.52 -4.47
N ARG A 11 7.58 7.10 -3.23
CA ARG A 11 8.35 5.90 -2.90
C ARG A 11 7.61 4.93 -2.00
N GLU A 12 6.84 5.44 -1.05
CA GLU A 12 6.15 4.64 -0.06
C GLU A 12 4.71 5.11 0.13
N VAL A 13 3.85 4.17 0.50
CA VAL A 13 2.46 4.42 0.89
C VAL A 13 2.19 3.79 2.25
N LEU A 14 1.26 4.40 2.97
CA LEU A 14 0.79 3.95 4.27
C LEU A 14 -0.72 3.74 4.21
N PHE A 15 -1.16 2.59 4.68
CA PHE A 15 -2.57 2.21 4.72
C PHE A 15 -2.84 1.23 5.86
N ALA A 16 -4.10 1.14 6.25
CA ALA A 16 -4.60 0.14 7.19
C ALA A 16 -5.27 -1.02 6.45
N CYS A 17 -5.08 -2.24 6.92
CA CYS A 17 -5.77 -3.43 6.41
C CYS A 17 -6.05 -4.46 7.50
N HIS A 18 -7.08 -5.28 7.30
CA HIS A 18 -7.40 -6.39 8.19
C HIS A 18 -6.56 -7.63 7.88
N THR A 19 -5.98 -7.69 6.69
CA THR A 19 -5.08 -8.78 6.31
C THR A 19 -3.79 -8.69 7.14
N PRO A 20 -3.39 -9.75 7.85
CA PRO A 20 -2.13 -9.76 8.60
C PRO A 20 -0.97 -9.86 7.61
N LEU A 21 -0.30 -8.74 7.38
CA LEU A 21 0.88 -8.66 6.52
C LEU A 21 2.16 -8.69 7.36
N GLU A 22 3.24 -9.17 6.75
CA GLU A 22 4.55 -9.27 7.35
C GLU A 22 5.59 -8.43 6.60
N PHE A 23 6.69 -8.09 7.28
CA PHE A 23 7.80 -7.42 6.64
C PHE A 23 8.36 -8.27 5.50
N GLY A 24 8.54 -7.67 4.33
CA GLY A 24 9.04 -8.34 3.13
C GLY A 24 7.97 -8.94 2.24
N ASP A 25 6.69 -8.95 2.66
CA ASP A 25 5.59 -9.41 1.81
C ASP A 25 5.49 -8.58 0.53
N ASP A 26 5.18 -9.27 -0.57
CA ASP A 26 4.92 -8.67 -1.86
C ASP A 26 3.43 -8.49 -2.10
N LEU A 27 3.04 -7.24 -2.39
CA LEU A 27 1.66 -6.87 -2.65
C LEU A 27 1.51 -6.24 -4.02
N ARG A 28 0.28 -6.23 -4.50
CA ARG A 28 -0.12 -5.52 -5.71
C ARG A 28 -1.21 -4.53 -5.36
N LEU A 29 -0.93 -3.25 -5.54
CA LEU A 29 -1.91 -2.18 -5.33
C LEU A 29 -2.58 -1.86 -6.66
N ARG A 30 -3.92 -1.97 -6.68
CA ARG A 30 -4.71 -1.71 -7.88
C ARG A 30 -5.94 -0.88 -7.54
N ASN A 31 -6.23 0.16 -8.34
CA ASN A 31 -7.49 0.88 -8.28
C ASN A 31 -8.56 0.26 -9.20
N SER A 32 -9.81 0.63 -8.99
CA SER A 32 -10.96 0.03 -9.70
C SER A 32 -10.93 0.21 -11.22
N ASP A 33 -10.46 1.37 -11.70
CA ASP A 33 -10.36 1.68 -13.12
C ASP A 33 -9.07 1.14 -13.77
N SER A 34 -8.18 0.52 -12.98
CA SER A 34 -6.90 -0.05 -13.42
C SER A 34 -5.88 0.97 -13.96
N SER A 35 -6.11 2.27 -13.78
CA SER A 35 -5.12 3.30 -14.11
C SER A 35 -3.91 3.29 -13.16
N PHE A 36 -4.07 2.66 -11.99
CA PHE A 36 -3.02 2.42 -11.03
C PHE A 36 -2.93 0.92 -10.75
N ASP A 37 -1.81 0.31 -11.13
CA ASP A 37 -1.53 -1.10 -10.89
C ASP A 37 -0.02 -1.30 -10.72
N VAL A 38 0.43 -1.43 -9.47
CA VAL A 38 1.86 -1.42 -9.12
C VAL A 38 2.21 -2.47 -8.08
N ALA A 39 3.41 -3.04 -8.22
CA ALA A 39 3.99 -3.96 -7.24
C ALA A 39 4.69 -3.19 -6.11
N VAL A 40 4.43 -3.59 -4.88
CA VAL A 40 5.02 -3.01 -3.67
C VAL A 40 5.53 -4.10 -2.74
N ALA A 41 6.50 -3.75 -1.90
CA ALA A 41 6.98 -4.61 -0.83
C ALA A 41 6.68 -3.96 0.53
N VAL A 42 6.23 -4.76 1.50
CA VAL A 42 6.01 -4.29 2.87
C VAL A 42 7.36 -3.98 3.53
N VAL A 43 7.54 -2.74 3.98
CA VAL A 43 8.77 -2.26 4.62
C VAL A 43 8.61 -1.91 6.10
N ALA A 44 7.37 -1.79 6.58
CA ALA A 44 7.07 -1.71 8.00
C ALA A 44 5.64 -2.19 8.27
N VAL A 45 5.44 -2.79 9.44
CA VAL A 45 4.13 -3.22 9.94
C VAL A 45 3.98 -2.76 11.38
N GLN A 46 2.79 -2.29 11.73
CA GLN A 46 2.38 -2.06 13.10
C GLN A 46 1.08 -2.83 13.34
N TYR A 47 1.16 -3.86 14.17
CA TYR A 47 0.00 -4.65 14.56
C TYR A 47 -0.80 -3.92 15.64
N GLN A 48 -2.09 -3.79 15.41
CA GLN A 48 -3.07 -3.37 16.40
C GLN A 48 -4.16 -4.45 16.49
N PRO A 49 -4.83 -4.63 17.64
CA PRO A 49 -5.92 -5.58 17.74
C PRO A 49 -7.00 -5.29 16.69
N GLY A 50 -7.15 -6.20 15.71
CA GLY A 50 -8.14 -6.09 14.63
C GLY A 50 -7.76 -5.17 13.47
N ASN A 51 -6.56 -4.57 13.45
CA ASN A 51 -6.12 -3.70 12.36
C ASN A 51 -4.59 -3.74 12.22
N THR A 52 -4.08 -3.82 10.99
CA THR A 52 -2.63 -3.71 10.73
C THR A 52 -2.37 -2.44 9.95
N VAL A 53 -1.51 -1.57 10.47
CA VAL A 53 -1.00 -0.40 9.73
C VAL A 53 0.26 -0.84 8.99
N VAL A 54 0.30 -0.58 7.70
CA VAL A 54 1.32 -1.10 6.79
C VAL A 54 1.94 0.06 6.03
N ALA A 55 3.27 0.12 6.02
CA ALA A 55 4.03 0.92 5.06
C ALA A 55 4.57 0.00 3.96
N ALA A 56 4.23 0.32 2.71
CA ALA A 56 4.68 -0.43 1.55
C ALA A 56 5.48 0.47 0.61
N ARG A 57 6.58 -0.05 0.06
CA ARG A 57 7.46 0.64 -0.87
C ARG A 57 7.22 0.17 -2.29
N PHE A 58 7.15 1.11 -3.23
CA PHE A 58 7.09 0.78 -4.66
C PHE A 58 8.37 0.09 -5.12
N ARG A 59 8.23 -0.98 -5.90
CA ARG A 59 9.37 -1.70 -6.49
C ARG A 59 9.95 -1.02 -7.74
N GLY A 60 9.27 -0.02 -8.28
CA GLY A 60 9.70 0.77 -9.42
C GLY A 60 9.33 2.24 -9.27
N GLU A 61 9.72 3.06 -10.25
CA GLU A 61 9.24 4.43 -10.31
C GLU A 61 7.74 4.45 -10.65
N VAL A 62 6.96 5.11 -9.80
CA VAL A 62 5.52 5.25 -9.98
C VAL A 62 5.21 6.72 -10.27
N PRO A 63 5.14 7.12 -11.55
CA PRO A 63 4.58 8.42 -11.89
C PRO A 63 3.08 8.43 -11.54
N ASN A 64 2.57 9.55 -11.04
CA ASN A 64 1.15 9.73 -10.71
C ASN A 64 0.63 8.90 -9.51
N TRP A 65 1.39 8.83 -8.42
CA TRP A 65 0.98 8.16 -7.17
C TRP A 65 -0.23 8.82 -6.46
N ILE A 66 -0.58 10.07 -6.81
CA ILE A 66 -1.76 10.75 -6.29
C ILE A 66 -2.96 10.40 -7.18
N VAL A 67 -3.72 9.39 -6.79
CA VAL A 67 -5.04 9.12 -7.36
C VAL A 67 -6.07 9.76 -6.45
N LYS A 68 -6.64 10.90 -6.86
CA LYS A 68 -7.80 11.49 -6.19
C LYS A 68 -9.09 10.88 -6.78
N PRO A 69 -10.10 10.56 -5.96
CA PRO A 69 -11.44 10.28 -6.48
C PRO A 69 -12.03 11.49 -7.22
#